data_AF-A0A7Y9UVX5-F1
#
_entry.id   AF-A0A7Y9UVX5-F1
#
_cell.length_a   1.000
_cell.length_b   1.000
_cell.length_c   1.000
_cell.angle_alpha   90.00
_cell.angle_beta   90.00
_cell.angle_gamma   90.00
#
_symmetry.space_group_name_H-M   'P 1'
#
loop_
_entity.id
_entity.type
_entity.pdbx_description
1 polymer ?
#
loop_
_entity_poly.entity_id
_entity_poly.type
_entity_poly.pdbx_seq_one_letter_code
_entity_poly.pdbx_strand_id
1 'polypeptide(L)' 'MRLFDEVRRLWREASGQERWERYVVRSRAAGLEPMSRRDWERRRSDHRDAHPEGRCC' A
#
# COMPACT_ATOMS: atom_id res chain seq x y z
N MET A 1 -17.62 -13.99 -13.87
CA MET A 1 -16.35 -14.65 -13.47
C MET A 1 -15.95 -14.14 -12.09
N ARG A 2 -16.49 -14.73 -11.00
CA ARG A 2 -16.35 -14.23 -9.61
C ARG A 2 -14.94 -14.45 -9.01
N LEU A 3 -14.15 -15.34 -9.60
CA LEU A 3 -12.80 -15.70 -9.13
C LEU A 3 -11.81 -14.52 -9.21
N PHE A 4 -11.91 -13.68 -10.23
CA PHE A 4 -11.02 -12.52 -10.41
C PHE A 4 -11.24 -11.43 -9.35
N ASP A 5 -12.48 -11.23 -8.90
CA ASP A 5 -12.81 -10.25 -7.86
C ASP A 5 -12.30 -10.71 -6.49
N GLU A 6 -12.40 -12.00 -6.21
CA GLU A 6 -11.93 -12.60 -4.96
C GLU A 6 -10.40 -12.64 -4.91
N VAL A 7 -9.74 -13.02 -6.01
CA VAL A 7 -8.29 -12.90 -6.15
C VAL A 7 -7.86 -11.45 -6.05
N ARG A 8 -8.53 -10.50 -6.71
CA ARG A 8 -8.22 -9.06 -6.60
C ARG A 8 -8.41 -8.51 -5.20
N ARG A 9 -9.39 -9.03 -4.44
CA ARG A 9 -9.59 -8.68 -3.03
C ARG A 9 -8.45 -9.21 -2.17
N LEU A 10 -8.15 -10.50 -2.28
CA LEU A 10 -7.03 -11.15 -1.57
C LEU A 10 -5.69 -10.50 -1.94
N TRP A 11 -5.50 -10.11 -3.20
CA TRP A 11 -4.31 -9.42 -3.67
C TRP A 11 -4.27 -7.97 -3.18
N ARG A 12 -5.42 -7.29 -3.05
CA ARG A 12 -5.48 -5.97 -2.39
C ARG A 12 -5.10 -6.08 -0.92
N GLU A 13 -5.62 -7.08 -0.21
CA GLU A 13 -5.29 -7.36 1.20
C GLU A 13 -3.80 -7.74 1.36
N ALA A 14 -3.28 -8.66 0.54
CA ALA A 14 -1.88 -9.10 0.54
C ALA A 14 -0.90 -7.98 0.11
N SER A 15 -1.28 -7.17 -0.89
CA SER A 15 -0.47 -6.03 -1.34
C SER A 15 -0.32 -4.94 -0.28
N GLY A 16 -1.18 -4.91 0.74
CA GLY A 16 -1.00 -4.05 1.90
C GLY A 16 0.22 -4.48 2.71
N GLN A 17 0.28 -5.76 3.05
CA GLN A 17 1.36 -6.37 3.83
C GLN A 17 2.69 -6.36 3.09
N GLU A 18 2.72 -6.80 1.82
CA GLU A 18 3.97 -6.89 1.06
C GLU A 18 4.59 -5.50 0.81
N ARG A 19 3.76 -4.49 0.49
CA ARG A 19 4.25 -3.11 0.29
C ARG A 19 4.69 -2.48 1.61
N TRP A 20 4.06 -2.85 2.73
CA TRP A 20 4.49 -2.44 4.07
C TRP A 20 5.88 -3.03 4.39
N GLU A 21 6.09 -4.31 4.16
CA GLU A 21 7.39 -4.96 4.36
C GLU A 21 8.48 -4.33 3.49
N ARG A 22 8.19 -4.08 2.21
CA ARG A 22 9.10 -3.36 1.31
C ARG A 22 9.45 -1.96 1.82
N TYR A 23 8.48 -1.23 2.38
CA TYR A 23 8.70 0.09 2.99
C TYR A 23 9.61 0.00 4.22
N VAL A 24 9.39 -0.97 5.11
CA VAL A 24 10.22 -1.18 6.30
C VAL A 24 11.65 -1.53 5.92
N VAL A 25 11.83 -2.48 4.99
CA VAL A 25 13.16 -2.87 4.48
C VAL A 25 13.88 -1.66 3.89
N ARG A 26 13.20 -0.86 3.05
CA ARG A 26 13.78 0.36 2.46
C ARG A 26 14.16 1.40 3.51
N SER A 27 13.30 1.60 4.51
CA SER A 27 13.55 2.59 5.58
C SER A 27 14.77 2.20 6.40
N ARG A 28 14.83 0.92 6.81
CA ARG A 28 15.98 0.37 7.54
C ARG A 28 17.27 0.41 6.72
N ALA A 29 17.21 0.07 5.43
CA ALA A 29 18.36 0.16 4.53
C ALA A 29 18.89 1.60 4.37
N ALA A 30 18.01 2.61 4.52
CA ALA A 30 18.38 4.02 4.52
C ALA A 30 18.80 4.55 5.90
N GLY A 31 18.84 3.70 6.94
CA GLY A 31 19.12 4.12 8.32
C GLY A 31 18.00 4.96 8.95
N LEU A 32 16.80 4.95 8.37
CA LEU A 32 15.64 5.68 8.86
C LEU A 32 14.76 4.76 9.69
N GLU A 33 14.23 5.29 10.79
CA GLU A 33 13.22 4.58 11.55
C GLU A 33 11.90 4.55 10.76
N PRO A 34 11.31 3.36 10.47
CA PRO A 34 10.04 3.28 9.78
C PRO A 34 8.94 3.89 10.66
N MET A 35 8.04 4.66 10.05
CA MET A 35 6.83 5.13 10.72
C MET A 35 5.93 3.96 11.13
N SER A 36 4.94 4.20 11.99
CA SER A 36 3.99 3.17 12.36
C SER A 36 3.21 2.65 11.15
N ARG A 37 2.76 1.38 11.20
CA ARG A 37 1.93 0.78 10.14
C ARG A 37 0.72 1.63 9.80
N ARG A 38 0.04 2.16 10.83
CA ARG A 38 -1.15 2.99 10.67
C ARG A 38 -0.86 4.30 9.95
N ASP A 39 0.27 4.94 10.25
CA ASP A 39 0.67 6.20 9.59
C ASP A 39 1.06 5.97 8.14
N TRP A 40 1.71 4.85 7.85
CA TRP A 40 2.02 4.46 6.48
C TRP A 40 0.75 4.19 5.66
N GLU A 41 -0.23 3.48 6.23
CA GLU A 41 -1.52 3.24 5.58
C GLU A 41 -2.28 4.55 5.32
N ARG A 42 -2.28 5.48 6.29
CA ARG A 42 -2.86 6.82 6.14
C ARG A 42 -2.19 7.60 5.01
N ARG A 43 -0.86 7.76 5.06
CA ARG A 43 -0.09 8.46 4.02
C ARG A 43 -0.30 7.88 2.63
N ARG A 44 -0.44 6.56 2.52
CA ARG A 44 -0.77 5.88 1.26
C ARG A 44 -2.20 6.17 0.80
N SER A 45 -3.15 6.28 1.72
CA SER A 45 -4.51 6.72 1.41
C SER A 45 -4.52 8.16 0.92
N ASP A 46 -3.83 9.06 1.62
CA ASP A 46 -3.73 10.48 1.28
C ASP A 46 -3.06 10.66 -0.09
N HIS A 47 -1.99 9.92 -0.38
CA HIS A 47 -1.38 9.92 -1.70
C HIS A 47 -2.33 9.41 -2.81
N ARG A 48 -3.22 8.47 -2.53
CA ARG A 48 -4.22 8.02 -3.52
C ARG A 48 -5.34 9.04 -3.73
N ASP A 49 -5.66 9.81 -2.69
CA ASP A 49 -6.65 10.88 -2.76
C ASP A 49 -6.10 12.11 -3.49
N ALA A 50 -4.85 12.47 -3.23
CA ALA A 50 -4.13 13.57 -3.86
C ALA A 50 -3.76 13.33 -5.33
N HIS A 51 -3.72 12.06 -5.77
CA HIS A 51 -3.45 11.66 -7.15
C HIS A 51 -4.67 10.96 -7.77
N PRO A 52 -5.80 11.66 -7.96
CA PRO A 52 -7.02 11.10 -8.53
C PRO A 52 -6.87 10.82 -10.03
N GLU A 53 -5.80 11.26 -10.69
CA GLU A 53 -5.51 10.99 -12.10
C GLU A 53 -5.49 9.49 -12.46
N GLY A 54 -5.33 8.58 -11.48
CA GLY A 54 -5.49 7.14 -11.66
C GLY A 54 -6.93 6.60 -11.63
N ARG A 55 -7.94 7.47 -11.42
CA ARG A 55 -9.38 7.12 -11.44
C ARG A 55 -10.10 7.52 -12.73
N CYS A 56 -9.48 8.32 -13.59
CA CYS A 56 -10.13 8.74 -14.82
C CYS A 56 -9.92 7.70 -15.92
N CYS A 57 -11.06 7.12 -16.32
CA CYS A 57 -11.35 6.13 -17.39
C CYS A 57 -10.67 4.75 -17.35
#